data_AF-A0A834C5Z0-F1
#
_entry.id   AF-A0A834C5Z0-F1
#
_cell.length_a   1.000
_cell.length_b   1.000
_cell.length_c   1.000
_cell.angle_alpha   90.00
_cell.angle_beta   90.00
_cell.angle_gamma   90.00
#
_symmetry.space_group_name_H-M   'P 1'
#
loop_
_entity.id
_entity.type
_entity.pdbx_description
1 polymer ?
#
loop_
_entity_poly.entity_id
_entity_poly.type
_entity_poly.pdbx_seq_one_letter_code
_entity_poly.pdbx_strand_id
1 'polypeptide(L)'
;MLRTCVNAWMMRGLSATDTFSVEPTTPWRRKICNESRLQWEVEVCGDEFKRSMARIDPYYCVQRHALHQEYHLFTLCTESKSQNVNCYWPNPLVESYIIRIHKHFFSNCTWEQVVWLTRRTTPLPSSSSFRFSSP
;
A
#
# COMPACT_ATOMS: atom_id res chain seq x y z
N MET A 1 25.02 -32.90 31.58
CA MET A 1 24.60 -34.24 31.09
C MET A 1 24.12 -35.02 32.32
N LEU A 2 22.95 -35.64 32.40
CA LEU A 2 22.16 -36.29 31.37
C LEU A 2 20.68 -36.44 31.83
N ARG A 3 19.76 -36.12 30.89
CA ARG A 3 18.43 -36.74 30.63
C ARG A 3 17.33 -36.70 31.71
N THR A 4 16.40 -35.76 31.51
CA THR A 4 14.97 -36.01 31.72
C THR A 4 14.43 -36.73 30.47
N CYS A 5 13.87 -37.93 30.65
CA CYS A 5 13.11 -38.60 29.60
C CYS A 5 11.74 -37.94 29.52
N VAL A 6 11.50 -37.11 28.49
CA VAL A 6 10.14 -36.70 28.13
C VAL A 6 9.55 -37.81 27.26
N ASN A 7 8.46 -38.41 27.74
CA ASN A 7 7.80 -39.54 27.11
C ASN A 7 7.45 -39.23 25.64
N ALA A 8 7.95 -40.06 24.72
CA ALA A 8 7.76 -39.96 23.26
C ALA A 8 6.34 -40.36 22.80
N TRP A 9 5.33 -40.16 23.66
CA TRP A 9 3.94 -40.54 23.43
C TRP A 9 3.00 -39.36 23.17
N MET A 10 3.55 -38.17 22.89
CA MET A 10 2.78 -37.05 22.34
C MET A 10 2.93 -36.84 20.82
N MET A 11 3.66 -37.72 20.12
CA MET A 11 3.83 -37.64 18.65
C MET A 11 3.31 -38.88 17.90
N ARG A 12 2.36 -39.61 18.50
CA ARG A 12 1.67 -40.72 17.83
C ARG A 12 0.17 -40.59 18.05
N GLY A 13 -0.51 -39.88 17.15
CA GLY A 13 -1.97 -39.92 17.18
C GLY A 13 -2.69 -38.73 16.55
N LEU A 14 -2.28 -38.26 15.38
CA LEU A 14 -3.18 -37.57 14.45
C LEU A 14 -2.80 -37.94 13.02
N SER A 15 -3.12 -39.18 12.64
CA SER A 15 -3.34 -39.52 11.24
C SER A 15 -4.79 -39.16 10.94
N ALA A 16 -4.99 -38.04 10.26
CA ALA A 16 -6.26 -37.71 9.62
C ALA A 16 -5.95 -37.42 8.16
N THR A 17 -6.14 -38.44 7.32
CA THR A 17 -6.60 -38.24 5.95
C THR A 17 -7.99 -37.59 6.04
N ASP A 18 -8.03 -36.27 6.20
CA ASP A 18 -9.23 -35.49 5.90
C ASP A 18 -9.04 -34.93 4.50
N THR A 19 -9.48 -35.72 3.52
CA THR A 19 -9.79 -35.22 2.19
C THR A 19 -11.06 -34.39 2.32
N PHE A 20 -10.93 -33.16 2.82
CA PHE A 20 -12.00 -32.17 2.68
C PHE A 20 -12.00 -31.70 1.24
N SER A 21 -12.61 -32.51 0.37
CA SER A 21 -13.02 -32.11 -0.97
C SER A 21 -14.13 -31.08 -0.83
N VAL A 22 -13.77 -29.83 -0.49
CA VAL A 22 -14.52 -28.71 -1.05
C VAL A 22 -14.08 -28.68 -2.49
N GLU A 23 -14.87 -29.30 -3.34
CA GLU A 23 -14.88 -28.96 -4.75
C GLU A 23 -15.25 -27.47 -4.83
N PRO A 24 -14.32 -26.56 -5.16
CA PRO A 24 -14.70 -25.20 -5.45
C PRO A 24 -15.30 -25.30 -6.84
N THR A 25 -16.63 -25.29 -6.89
CA THR A 25 -17.41 -25.04 -8.07
C THR A 25 -16.77 -23.86 -8.80
N THR A 26 -16.29 -24.12 -10.01
CA THR A 26 -15.45 -23.27 -10.89
C THR A 26 -13.97 -23.11 -10.48
N PRO A 27 -13.02 -23.47 -11.36
CA PRO A 27 -11.64 -23.05 -11.22
C PRO A 27 -11.63 -21.55 -11.50
N TRP A 28 -11.82 -20.74 -10.47
CA TRP A 28 -11.31 -19.38 -10.48
C TRP A 28 -9.83 -19.52 -10.81
N ARG A 29 -9.47 -19.34 -12.08
CA ARG A 29 -8.07 -19.25 -12.49
C ARG A 29 -7.51 -18.14 -11.63
N ARG A 30 -6.80 -18.51 -10.57
CA ARG A 30 -6.03 -17.56 -9.75
C ARG A 30 -5.02 -16.98 -10.71
N LYS A 31 -5.37 -15.84 -11.30
CA LYS A 31 -4.50 -15.16 -12.24
C LYS A 31 -3.29 -14.74 -11.43
N ILE A 32 -2.14 -15.28 -11.78
CA ILE A 32 -0.89 -15.02 -11.07
C ILE A 32 -0.48 -13.58 -11.36
N CYS A 33 -0.19 -12.82 -10.31
CA CYS A 33 0.37 -11.48 -10.43
C CYS A 33 1.75 -11.56 -11.12
N ASN A 34 1.91 -10.81 -12.20
CA ASN A 34 3.21 -10.68 -12.87
C ASN A 34 3.95 -9.46 -12.30
N GLU A 35 4.78 -9.70 -11.28
CA GLU A 35 5.50 -8.64 -10.57
C GLU A 35 6.45 -7.84 -11.48
N SER A 36 7.17 -8.50 -12.39
CA SER A 36 8.05 -7.83 -13.35
C SER A 36 7.27 -6.92 -14.29
N ARG A 37 6.06 -7.33 -14.69
CA ARG A 37 5.17 -6.49 -15.47
C ARG A 37 4.62 -5.34 -14.64
N LEU A 38 4.23 -5.58 -13.39
CA LEU A 38 3.72 -4.57 -12.47
C LEU A 38 4.72 -3.43 -12.29
N GLN A 39 6.00 -3.74 -12.12
CA GLN A 39 7.07 -2.74 -12.02
C GLN A 39 7.07 -1.77 -13.21
N TRP A 40 7.00 -2.30 -14.43
CA TRP A 40 6.94 -1.48 -15.64
C TRP A 40 5.67 -0.63 -15.69
N GLU A 41 4.51 -1.19 -15.32
CA GLU A 41 3.27 -0.43 -15.33
C GLU A 41 3.25 0.70 -14.30
N VAL A 42 3.87 0.50 -13.13
CA VAL A 42 4.04 1.56 -12.11
C VAL A 42 4.96 2.66 -12.63
N GLU A 43 6.03 2.33 -13.34
CA GLU A 43 6.91 3.31 -13.97
C GLU A 43 6.18 4.14 -15.03
N VAL A 44 5.35 3.49 -15.87
CA VAL A 44 4.52 4.18 -16.88
C VAL A 44 3.58 5.19 -16.24
N CYS A 45 2.86 4.82 -15.18
CA CYS A 45 2.02 5.77 -14.42
C CYS A 45 2.86 6.88 -13.78
N GLY A 46 4.06 6.55 -13.34
CA GLY A 46 4.98 7.45 -12.67
C GLY A 46 5.58 8.52 -13.59
N ASP A 47 5.72 8.27 -14.89
CA ASP A 47 6.35 9.22 -15.80
C ASP A 47 5.53 10.50 -15.99
N GLU A 48 4.21 10.38 -16.13
CA GLU A 48 3.36 11.57 -16.20
C GLU A 48 3.31 12.30 -14.86
N PHE A 49 3.20 11.55 -13.77
CA PHE A 49 3.23 12.10 -12.43
C PHE A 49 4.52 12.92 -12.16
N LYS A 50 5.70 12.41 -12.55
CA LYS A 50 6.96 13.17 -12.44
C LYS A 50 6.93 14.48 -13.24
N ARG A 51 6.38 14.47 -14.47
CA ARG A 51 6.28 15.67 -15.31
C ARG A 51 5.35 16.71 -14.69
N SER A 52 4.21 16.29 -14.17
CA SER A 52 3.28 17.19 -13.49
C SER A 52 3.91 17.77 -12.22
N MET A 53 4.57 16.94 -11.41
CA MET A 53 5.26 17.38 -10.19
C MET A 53 6.37 18.39 -10.49
N ALA A 54 7.09 18.24 -11.60
CA ALA A 54 8.09 19.20 -12.05
C ALA A 54 7.50 20.55 -12.51
N ARG A 55 6.20 20.61 -12.88
CA ARG A 55 5.52 21.88 -13.22
C ARG A 55 5.00 22.63 -12.00
N ILE A 56 4.79 21.91 -10.89
CA ILE A 56 4.36 22.48 -9.60
C ILE A 56 5.57 23.14 -8.88
N ASP A 57 6.79 22.85 -9.32
CA ASP A 57 8.03 23.51 -8.93
C ASP A 57 7.98 25.02 -9.20
N PRO A 58 8.17 25.92 -8.21
CA PRO A 58 8.75 25.71 -6.86
C PRO A 58 7.76 25.70 -5.68
N TYR A 59 6.45 25.61 -5.92
CA TYR A 59 5.42 25.86 -4.91
C TYR A 59 4.80 24.59 -4.30
N TYR A 60 5.46 23.43 -4.39
CA TYR A 60 4.94 22.16 -3.87
C TYR A 60 4.58 22.21 -2.37
N CYS A 61 5.32 22.97 -1.54
CA CYS A 61 4.97 23.09 -0.12
C CYS A 61 3.63 23.84 0.13
N VAL A 62 3.19 24.68 -0.81
CA VAL A 62 2.06 25.59 -0.64
C VAL A 62 0.82 25.12 -1.43
N GLN A 63 1.02 24.50 -2.60
CA GLN A 63 -0.06 24.11 -3.50
C GLN A 63 -0.60 22.70 -3.22
N ARG A 64 -1.17 22.49 -2.03
CA ARG A 64 -1.75 21.20 -1.61
C ARG A 64 -2.83 20.66 -2.55
N HIS A 65 -3.66 21.53 -3.12
CA HIS A 65 -4.74 21.12 -4.03
C HIS A 65 -4.22 20.58 -5.37
N ALA A 66 -3.22 21.24 -5.98
CA ALA A 66 -2.61 20.78 -7.22
C ALA A 66 -1.93 19.43 -7.01
N LEU A 67 -1.20 19.28 -5.91
CA LEU A 67 -0.58 18.01 -5.53
C LEU A 67 -1.60 16.89 -5.36
N HIS A 68 -2.69 17.14 -4.61
CA HIS A 68 -3.72 16.14 -4.38
C HIS A 68 -4.32 15.61 -5.69
N GLN A 69 -4.53 16.48 -6.69
CA GLN A 69 -5.02 16.07 -8.01
C GLN A 69 -4.02 15.16 -8.73
N GLU A 70 -2.73 15.49 -8.73
CA GLU A 70 -1.70 14.65 -9.36
C GLU A 70 -1.57 13.28 -8.68
N TYR A 71 -1.62 13.24 -7.35
CA TYR A 71 -1.61 11.98 -6.61
C TYR A 71 -2.86 11.14 -6.90
N HIS A 72 -4.04 11.76 -7.01
CA HIS A 72 -5.26 11.06 -7.36
C HIS A 72 -5.17 10.40 -8.74
N LEU A 73 -4.66 11.12 -9.75
CA LEU A 73 -4.45 10.58 -11.09
C LEU A 73 -3.45 9.41 -11.09
N PHE A 74 -2.34 9.55 -10.35
CA PHE A 74 -1.36 8.48 -10.19
C PHE A 74 -1.96 7.23 -9.51
N THR A 75 -2.79 7.43 -8.49
CA THR A 75 -3.49 6.36 -7.76
C THR A 75 -4.41 5.59 -8.69
N LEU A 76 -5.27 6.30 -9.45
CA LEU A 76 -6.18 5.67 -10.42
C LEU A 76 -5.43 4.90 -11.50
N CYS A 77 -4.33 5.45 -12.01
CA CYS A 77 -3.49 4.77 -13.00
C CYS A 77 -2.93 3.47 -12.41
N THR A 78 -2.29 3.52 -11.24
CA THR A 78 -1.64 2.34 -10.63
C THR A 78 -2.64 1.28 -10.19
N GLU A 79 -3.84 1.67 -9.75
CA GLU A 79 -4.94 0.74 -9.45
C GLU A 79 -5.38 -0.01 -10.71
N SER A 80 -5.70 0.72 -11.78
CA SER A 80 -6.10 0.13 -13.06
C SER A 80 -5.03 -0.81 -13.61
N LYS A 81 -3.76 -0.39 -13.58
CA LYS A 81 -2.63 -1.20 -14.03
C LYS A 81 -2.43 -2.45 -13.21
N SER A 82 -2.52 -2.36 -11.87
CA SER A 82 -2.39 -3.51 -10.97
C SER A 82 -3.47 -4.55 -11.27
N GLN A 83 -4.71 -4.11 -11.46
CA GLN A 83 -5.82 -5.00 -11.84
C GLN A 83 -5.57 -5.69 -13.19
N ASN A 84 -5.05 -4.96 -14.19
CA ASN A 84 -4.75 -5.50 -15.52
C ASN A 84 -3.68 -6.60 -15.51
N VAL A 85 -2.71 -6.51 -14.59
CA VAL A 85 -1.65 -7.52 -14.41
C VAL A 85 -1.98 -8.54 -13.32
N ASN A 86 -3.21 -8.52 -12.80
CA ASN A 86 -3.74 -9.43 -11.77
C ASN A 86 -2.98 -9.35 -10.44
N CYS A 87 -2.50 -8.15 -10.11
CA CYS A 87 -1.84 -7.84 -8.86
C CYS A 87 -2.80 -7.10 -7.93
N TYR A 88 -2.62 -7.28 -6.63
CA TYR A 88 -3.39 -6.56 -5.63
C TYR A 88 -3.01 -5.07 -5.61
N TRP A 89 -3.95 -4.23 -5.24
CA TRP A 89 -3.72 -2.81 -5.00
C TRP A 89 -4.27 -2.46 -3.61
N PRO A 90 -3.52 -1.73 -2.75
CA PRO A 90 -2.15 -1.25 -2.97
C PRO A 90 -1.10 -2.38 -2.94
N ASN A 91 0.09 -2.13 -3.48
CA ASN A 91 1.22 -3.07 -3.49
C ASN A 91 2.54 -2.38 -3.06
N PRO A 92 3.56 -3.16 -2.64
CA PRO A 92 4.83 -2.62 -2.15
C PRO A 92 5.58 -1.74 -3.16
N LEU A 93 5.40 -1.99 -4.46
CA LEU A 93 6.03 -1.18 -5.51
C LEU A 93 5.46 0.25 -5.49
N VAL A 94 4.13 0.38 -5.48
CA VAL A 94 3.44 1.68 -5.39
C VAL A 94 3.78 2.39 -4.08
N GLU A 95 3.77 1.69 -2.95
CA GLU A 95 4.12 2.27 -1.64
C GLU A 95 5.56 2.82 -1.65
N SER A 96 6.52 2.03 -2.10
CA SER A 96 7.92 2.45 -2.19
C SER A 96 8.12 3.65 -3.13
N TYR A 97 7.33 3.70 -4.21
CA TYR A 97 7.35 4.79 -5.18
C TYR A 97 6.88 6.09 -4.53
N ILE A 98 5.73 6.07 -3.87
CA ILE A 98 5.14 7.22 -3.19
C ILE A 98 6.09 7.75 -2.12
N ILE A 99 6.69 6.88 -1.30
CA ILE A 99 7.67 7.28 -0.26
C ILE A 99 8.87 8.01 -0.89
N ARG A 100 9.42 7.51 -2.00
CA ARG A 100 10.56 8.15 -2.69
C ARG A 100 10.20 9.56 -3.19
N ILE A 101 9.02 9.72 -3.78
CA ILE A 101 8.52 11.02 -4.22
C ILE A 101 8.37 11.97 -3.03
N HIS A 102 7.75 11.52 -1.94
CA HIS A 102 7.58 12.35 -0.74
C HIS A 102 8.93 12.85 -0.21
N LYS A 103 9.94 11.97 -0.14
CA LYS A 103 11.29 12.34 0.27
C LYS A 103 11.95 13.32 -0.70
N HIS A 104 11.72 13.17 -2.01
CA HIS A 104 12.35 14.01 -3.01
C HIS A 104 11.80 15.45 -2.99
N PHE A 105 10.49 15.61 -3.04
CA PHE A 105 9.86 16.93 -3.19
C PHE A 105 9.57 17.65 -1.86
N PHE A 106 9.34 16.91 -0.77
CA PHE A 106 8.87 17.49 0.50
C PHE A 106 9.88 17.43 1.65
N SER A 107 11.10 16.97 1.41
CA SER A 107 12.15 16.91 2.45
C SER A 107 12.47 18.27 3.07
N ASN A 108 12.30 19.35 2.32
CA ASN A 108 12.55 20.73 2.76
C ASN A 108 11.27 21.51 3.10
N CYS A 109 10.09 20.89 3.04
CA CYS A 109 8.86 21.56 3.44
C CYS A 109 8.72 21.50 4.97
N THR A 110 8.47 22.64 5.61
CA THR A 110 8.06 22.68 7.01
C THR A 110 6.60 22.25 7.12
N TRP A 111 6.31 21.38 8.09
CA TRP A 111 4.93 21.09 8.46
C TRP A 111 4.34 22.33 9.14
N GLU A 112 3.75 23.25 8.37
CA GLU A 112 2.82 24.21 8.96
C GLU A 112 1.59 23.42 9.40
N GLN A 113 1.59 23.05 10.69
CA GLN A 113 0.38 22.58 11.34
C GLN A 113 -0.60 23.74 11.31
N VAL A 114 -1.64 23.62 10.48
CA VAL A 114 -2.85 24.42 10.64
C VAL A 114 -3.46 23.96 11.96
N VAL A 115 -3.07 24.61 13.06
CA VAL A 115 -3.67 24.41 14.37
C VAL A 115 -5.11 24.87 14.24
N TRP A 116 -6.03 23.92 14.10
CA TRP A 116 -7.44 24.18 14.31
C TRP A 116 -7.59 24.53 15.79
N LEU A 117 -7.60 25.83 16.10
CA LEU A 117 -7.95 26.33 17.43
C LEU A 117 -9.41 25.98 17.71
N THR A 118 -9.67 24.72 18.04
CA THR A 118 -10.91 24.32 18.69
C THR A 118 -10.85 24.90 20.09
N ARG A 119 -11.71 25.89 20.33
CA ARG A 119 -11.91 26.44 21.65
C ARG A 119 -12.33 25.29 22.58
N ARG A 120 -11.43 24.93 23.52
CA ARG A 120 -11.55 24.02 24.69
C ARG A 120 -11.09 22.57 24.51
N THR A 121 -9.82 22.35 24.90
CA THR A 121 -9.37 21.35 25.89
C THR A 121 -10.16 20.03 26.00
N THR A 122 -9.76 19.03 25.22
CA THR A 122 -9.46 17.65 25.68
C THR A 122 -8.65 16.91 24.60
N PRO A 123 -7.53 16.23 24.94
CA PRO A 123 -6.77 15.45 23.97
C PRO A 123 -7.30 14.01 23.88
N LEU A 124 -7.69 13.58 22.67
CA LEU A 124 -8.02 12.19 22.30
C LEU A 124 -7.62 11.97 20.83
N PRO A 125 -7.32 10.74 20.39
CA PRO A 125 -5.93 10.32 20.17
C PRO A 125 -5.60 10.05 18.70
N SER A 126 -4.29 10.06 18.42
CA SER A 126 -3.60 9.42 17.29
C SER A 126 -4.22 9.55 15.90
N SER A 127 -3.61 10.40 15.06
CA SER A 127 -3.83 10.46 13.61
C SER A 127 -3.24 9.22 12.92
N SER A 128 -3.88 8.07 13.09
CA SER A 128 -3.72 6.88 12.24
C SER A 128 -4.99 6.72 11.41
N SER A 129 -5.28 7.67 10.52
CA SER A 129 -6.42 7.58 9.60
C SER A 129 -6.28 8.51 8.39
N PHE A 130 -5.20 8.40 7.61
CA PHE A 130 -5.33 8.61 6.17
C PHE A 130 -5.81 7.29 5.57
N ARG A 131 -7.10 7.03 5.76
CA ARG A 131 -7.78 5.94 5.08
C ARG A 131 -8.03 6.45 3.66
N PHE A 132 -7.35 5.85 2.67
CA PHE A 132 -7.76 5.92 1.27
C PHE A 132 -9.18 5.33 1.21
N SER A 133 -10.18 6.19 1.32
CA SER A 133 -11.58 5.85 1.07
C SER A 133 -11.94 6.50 -0.25
N SER A 134 -11.94 5.70 -1.33
CA SER A 134 -12.59 6.04 -2.58
C SER A 134 -14.12 6.00 -2.40
N PRO A 135 -14.89 6.90 -3.03
CA PRO A 135 -16.30 6.64 -3.36
C PRO A 135 -16.42 5.65 -4.53
#